data_AF-A0A1N6KHF1-F1
#
_entry.id   AF-A0A1N6KHF1-F1
#
_cell.length_a   1.000
_cell.length_b   1.000
_cell.length_c   1.000
_cell.angle_alpha   90.00
_cell.angle_beta   90.00
_cell.angle_gamma   90.00
#
_symmetry.space_group_name_H-M   'P 1'
#
loop_
_entity.id
_entity.type
_entity.pdbx_description
1 polymer ?
#
loop_
_entity_poly.entity_id
_entity_poly.type
_entity_poly.pdbx_seq_one_letter_code
_entity_poly.pdbx_strand_id
1 'polypeptide(L)'
;MTEGGLPDDPLDAWLDCYETKPKKRIRKDDAKAEIQRAWALWAGDKTTGQPMFLFFLWLTRHRPYFLTFRAKGDPWQTVHSWLIQYEDRPGSRA
;
A
#
# COMPACT_ATOMS: atom_id res chain seq x y z
N MET A 1 -11.67 1.86 -34.31
CA MET A 1 -12.89 1.96 -33.50
C MET A 1 -13.41 0.56 -33.26
N THR A 2 -13.46 0.17 -31.99
CA THR A 2 -14.14 -0.96 -31.31
C THR A 2 -13.21 -1.33 -30.15
N GLU A 3 -13.57 -1.48 -28.88
CA GLU A 3 -14.78 -1.35 -28.05
C GLU A 3 -14.23 -1.32 -26.61
N GLY A 4 -14.69 -0.46 -25.70
CA GLY A 4 -15.64 -0.91 -24.69
C GLY A 4 -14.99 -1.85 -23.66
N GLY A 5 -14.41 -1.28 -22.59
CA GLY A 5 -13.64 -2.02 -21.59
C GLY A 5 -14.44 -3.05 -20.78
N LEU A 6 -13.71 -4.06 -20.27
CA LEU A 6 -14.17 -4.90 -19.18
C LEU A 6 -13.85 -4.22 -17.83
N PRO A 7 -14.81 -4.14 -16.91
CA PRO A 7 -14.60 -3.57 -15.58
C PRO A 7 -13.79 -4.56 -14.74
N ASP A 8 -12.70 -4.08 -14.14
CA ASP A 8 -11.97 -4.76 -13.05
C ASP A 8 -11.76 -6.27 -13.22
N ASP A 9 -11.01 -6.70 -14.23
CA ASP A 9 -10.48 -8.07 -14.24
C ASP A 9 -9.57 -8.25 -13.01
N PRO A 10 -9.92 -9.12 -12.05
CA PRO A 10 -9.11 -9.39 -10.86
C PRO A 10 -7.71 -9.89 -11.22
N LEU A 11 -7.55 -10.54 -12.39
CA LEU A 11 -6.27 -11.04 -12.88
C LEU A 11 -5.36 -9.89 -13.33
N ASP A 12 -5.91 -8.86 -13.98
CA ASP A 12 -5.16 -7.64 -14.33
C ASP A 12 -4.72 -6.88 -13.09
N ALA A 13 -5.60 -6.77 -12.07
CA ALA A 13 -5.25 -6.15 -10.79
C ALA A 13 -4.18 -6.95 -10.04
N TRP A 14 -4.20 -8.28 -10.16
CA TRP A 14 -3.20 -9.17 -9.58
C TRP A 14 -1.85 -9.08 -10.31
N LEU A 15 -1.84 -8.97 -11.64
CA LEU A 15 -0.62 -8.77 -12.45
C LEU A 15 0.00 -7.38 -12.18
N ASP A 16 -0.82 -6.33 -12.06
CA ASP A 16 -0.36 -4.97 -11.71
C ASP A 16 0.31 -4.90 -10.32
N CYS A 17 0.00 -5.83 -9.40
CA CYS A 17 0.64 -5.91 -8.09
C CYS A 17 2.12 -6.32 -8.15
N TYR A 18 2.56 -6.94 -9.25
CA TYR A 18 3.95 -7.39 -9.47
C TYR A 18 4.66 -6.61 -10.58
N GLU A 19 3.96 -5.74 -11.32
CA GLU A 19 4.60 -4.81 -12.25
C GLU A 19 5.37 -3.71 -11.49
N THR A 20 6.58 -3.40 -11.95
CA THR A 20 7.43 -2.34 -11.37
C THR A 20 6.82 -0.94 -11.53
N LYS A 21 5.82 -0.79 -12.41
CA LYS A 21 5.05 0.44 -12.66
C LYS A 21 3.58 0.07 -12.86
N PRO A 22 2.77 0.05 -11.78
CA PRO A 22 1.38 -0.31 -11.89
C PRO A 22 0.63 0.69 -12.79
N LYS A 23 -0.20 0.18 -13.70
CA LYS A 23 -0.93 1.01 -14.68
C LYS A 23 -2.20 1.60 -14.09
N LYS A 24 -2.82 0.90 -13.14
CA LYS A 24 -4.03 1.33 -12.44
C LYS A 24 -3.69 2.05 -11.14
N ARG A 25 -4.62 2.91 -10.72
CA ARG A 25 -4.55 3.64 -9.45
C ARG A 25 -5.56 3.07 -8.46
N ILE A 26 -5.08 2.70 -7.27
CA ILE A 26 -5.96 2.30 -6.16
C ILE A 26 -6.66 3.51 -5.52
N ARG A 27 -7.87 3.32 -4.99
CA ARG A 27 -8.53 4.34 -4.16
C ARG A 27 -7.77 4.50 -2.84
N LYS A 28 -7.80 5.72 -2.31
CA LYS A 28 -7.04 6.08 -1.10
C LYS A 28 -7.46 5.26 0.13
N ASP A 29 -8.75 5.03 0.31
CA ASP A 29 -9.27 4.30 1.47
C ASP A 29 -8.92 2.80 1.40
N ASP A 30 -9.00 2.21 0.20
CA ASP A 30 -8.60 0.83 -0.05
C ASP A 30 -7.09 0.65 0.18
N ALA A 31 -6.27 1.59 -0.32
CA ALA A 31 -4.83 1.60 -0.08
C ALA A 31 -4.51 1.67 1.41
N LYS A 32 -5.20 2.53 2.17
CA LYS A 32 -5.00 2.65 3.62
C LYS A 32 -5.29 1.33 4.32
N ALA A 33 -6.42 0.69 4.01
CA ALA A 33 -6.81 -0.56 4.64
C ALA A 33 -5.81 -1.69 4.33
N GLU A 34 -5.40 -1.84 3.07
CA GLU A 34 -4.44 -2.88 2.66
C GLU A 34 -3.04 -2.63 3.23
N ILE A 35 -2.58 -1.37 3.27
CA ILE A 35 -1.27 -1.02 3.86
C ILE A 35 -1.25 -1.33 5.36
N GLN A 36 -2.32 -0.99 6.08
CA GLN A 36 -2.42 -1.29 7.52
C GLN A 36 -2.47 -2.80 7.78
N ARG A 37 -3.20 -3.56 6.96
CA ARG A 37 -3.22 -5.03 7.02
C ARG A 37 -1.84 -5.62 6.72
N ALA A 38 -1.19 -5.14 5.66
CA ALA A 38 0.14 -5.58 5.27
C ALA A 38 1.17 -5.29 6.37
N TRP A 39 1.08 -4.13 7.02
CA TRP A 39 1.93 -3.77 8.16
C TRP A 39 1.73 -4.73 9.33
N ALA A 40 0.49 -5.08 9.68
CA ALA A 40 0.20 -6.03 10.76
C ALA A 40 0.88 -7.39 10.51
N LEU A 41 0.84 -7.87 9.26
CA LEU A 41 1.39 -9.16 8.84
C LEU A 41 2.87 -9.10 8.43
N TRP A 42 3.48 -7.91 8.39
CA TRP A 42 4.83 -7.73 7.90
C TRP A 42 5.83 -8.34 8.88
N ALA A 43 6.55 -9.37 8.42
CA ALA A 43 7.57 -10.09 9.18
C ALA A 43 8.93 -9.34 9.27
N GLY A 44 8.97 -8.05 8.89
CA GLY A 44 10.15 -7.22 9.06
C GLY A 44 10.36 -6.82 10.52
N ASP A 45 11.58 -6.36 10.84
CA ASP A 45 11.91 -5.95 12.19
C ASP A 45 11.25 -4.62 12.58
N LYS A 46 10.22 -4.73 13.44
CA LYS A 46 9.48 -3.59 14.00
C LYS A 46 10.15 -2.93 15.20
N THR A 47 11.29 -3.46 15.67
CA THR A 47 12.03 -2.95 16.84
C THR A 47 13.17 -2.01 16.46
N THR A 48 13.51 -1.92 15.17
CA THR A 48 14.48 -0.94 14.66
C THR A 48 14.03 0.50 14.93
N GLY A 49 14.94 1.47 14.77
CA GLY A 49 14.59 2.89 14.93
C GLY A 49 13.69 3.47 13.82
N GLN A 50 13.54 2.78 12.69
CA GLN A 50 12.78 3.29 11.52
C GLN A 50 11.95 2.20 10.81
N PRO A 51 11.14 1.41 11.52
CA PRO A 51 10.53 0.21 10.97
C PRO A 51 9.46 0.54 9.93
N MET A 52 8.72 1.64 10.10
CA MET A 52 7.74 2.13 9.13
C MET A 52 8.39 2.52 7.80
N PHE A 53 9.60 3.09 7.84
CA PHE A 53 10.33 3.48 6.64
C PHE A 53 10.85 2.23 5.90
N LEU A 54 11.41 1.27 6.63
CA LEU A 54 11.81 -0.02 6.06
C LEU A 54 10.63 -0.76 5.42
N PHE A 55 9.47 -0.73 6.05
CA PHE A 55 8.25 -1.28 5.48
C PHE A 55 7.80 -0.53 4.22
N PHE A 56 7.91 0.80 4.19
CA PHE A 56 7.60 1.56 2.98
C PHE A 56 8.52 1.22 1.81
N LEU A 57 9.82 1.01 2.07
CA LEU A 57 10.75 0.51 1.06
C LEU A 57 10.36 -0.89 0.57
N TRP A 58 9.94 -1.76 1.50
CA TRP A 58 9.40 -3.08 1.16
C TRP A 58 8.13 -2.98 0.30
N LEU A 59 7.18 -2.10 0.62
CA LEU A 59 6.00 -1.83 -0.19
C LEU A 59 6.37 -1.34 -1.59
N THR A 60 7.32 -0.42 -1.69
CA THR A 60 7.80 0.11 -2.98
C THR A 60 8.37 -0.99 -3.87
N ARG A 61 9.08 -1.96 -3.28
CA ARG A 61 9.69 -3.07 -4.01
C ARG A 61 8.72 -4.21 -4.33
N HIS A 62 7.82 -4.54 -3.41
CA HIS A 62 7.03 -5.78 -3.48
C HIS A 62 5.55 -5.57 -3.76
N ARG A 63 5.01 -4.37 -3.47
CA ARG A 63 3.58 -4.04 -3.60
C ARG A 63 3.39 -2.59 -4.10
N PRO A 64 4.04 -2.16 -5.20
CA PRO A 64 4.00 -0.77 -5.65
C PRO A 64 2.59 -0.26 -5.98
N TYR A 65 1.67 -1.16 -6.34
CA TYR A 65 0.25 -0.82 -6.61
C TYR A 65 -0.41 -0.07 -5.45
N PHE A 66 -0.13 -0.47 -4.20
CA PHE A 66 -0.69 0.19 -3.02
C PHE A 66 -0.17 1.62 -2.81
N LEU A 67 0.85 2.05 -3.55
CA LEU A 67 1.42 3.40 -3.49
C LEU A 67 0.94 4.30 -4.64
N THR A 68 0.05 3.81 -5.51
CA THR A 68 -0.43 4.57 -6.68
C THR A 68 -1.56 5.56 -6.38
N PHE A 69 -2.10 5.54 -5.15
CA PHE A 69 -3.22 6.38 -4.75
C PHE A 69 -2.94 7.87 -4.96
N ARG A 70 -4.02 8.65 -5.13
CA ARG A 70 -3.89 10.11 -5.27
C ARG A 70 -3.47 10.74 -3.94
N ALA A 71 -2.25 11.28 -3.89
CA ALA A 71 -1.73 12.03 -2.76
C ALA A 71 -1.40 13.48 -3.18
N LYS A 72 -1.49 14.42 -2.24
CA LYS A 72 -0.85 15.73 -2.37
C LYS A 72 0.56 15.60 -1.77
N GLY A 73 1.59 15.60 -2.60
CA GLY A 73 2.98 15.46 -2.17
C GLY A 73 3.48 14.01 -2.13
N ASP A 74 4.50 13.78 -1.31
CA ASP A 74 5.18 12.49 -1.18
C ASP A 74 4.26 11.41 -0.56
N PRO A 75 4.02 10.27 -1.26
CA PRO A 75 3.27 9.14 -0.72
C PRO A 75 3.77 8.64 0.65
N TRP A 76 5.08 8.73 0.91
CA TRP A 76 5.67 8.33 2.19
C TRP A 76 5.02 9.06 3.37
N GLN A 77 4.81 10.37 3.28
CA GLN A 77 4.20 11.16 4.37
C GLN A 77 2.78 10.69 4.67
N THR A 78 2.03 10.30 3.64
CA THR A 78 0.66 9.79 3.80
C THR A 78 0.68 8.41 4.45
N VAL A 79 1.54 7.50 3.98
CA VAL A 79 1.68 6.14 4.53
C VAL A 79 2.16 6.18 5.98
N HIS A 80 3.18 6.98 6.27
CA HIS A 80 3.72 7.14 7.62
C HIS A 80 2.64 7.59 8.61
N SER A 81 1.82 8.60 8.24
CA SER A 81 0.69 9.04 9.06
C SER A 81 -0.34 7.93 9.29
N TRP A 82 -0.62 7.09 8.29
CA TRP A 82 -1.55 5.96 8.43
C TRP A 82 -1.04 4.86 9.35
N LEU A 83 0.26 4.62 9.37
CA LEU A 83 0.90 3.62 10.23
C LEU A 83 0.95 4.09 11.69
N ILE A 84 1.24 5.37 11.94
CA ILE A 84 1.13 5.97 13.29
C ILE A 84 -0.30 5.82 13.81
N GLN A 85 -1.30 6.23 13.01
CA GLN A 85 -2.71 6.06 13.37
C GLN A 85 -3.12 4.60 13.62
N TYR A 86 -2.42 3.65 13.00
CA TYR A 86 -2.68 2.23 13.21
C TYR A 86 -2.12 1.78 14.55
N GLU A 87 -0.86 2.10 14.86
CA GLU A 87 -0.19 1.74 16.12
C GLU A 87 -0.82 2.41 17.34
N ASP A 88 -1.32 3.65 17.20
CA ASP A 88 -1.97 4.38 18.29
C ASP A 88 -3.37 3.85 18.63
N ARG A 89 -3.95 2.97 17.80
CA ARG A 89 -5.25 2.36 18.09
C ARG A 89 -5.13 1.31 19.20
N PRO A 90 -6.00 1.35 20.23
CA PRO A 90 -6.05 0.31 21.24
C PRO A 90 -6.39 -1.04 20.58
N GLY A 91 -5.50 -2.03 20.73
CA GLY A 91 -5.66 -3.38 20.18
C GLY A 91 -4.87 -3.69 18.91
N SER A 92 -4.10 -2.76 18.36
CA SER A 92 -3.26 -3.01 17.17
C SER A 92 -1.96 -3.78 17.45
N ARG A 93 -1.52 -3.83 18.71
CA ARG A 93 -0.39 -4.67 19.14
C ARG A 93 -0.93 -6.06 19.50
N ALA A 94 -0.96 -6.94 18.50
CA ALA A 94 -1.08 -8.39 18.70
C ALA A 94 0.31 -9.03 18.75
#